data_AF-A0A1A7Y767-F1
#
_entry.id   AF-A0A1A7Y767-F1
#
_cell.length_a   1.000
_cell.length_b   1.000
_cell.length_c   1.000
_cell.angle_alpha   90.00
_cell.angle_beta   90.00
_cell.angle_gamma   90.00
#
_symmetry.space_group_name_H-M   'P 1'
#
loop_
_entity.id
_entity.type
_entity.pdbx_description
1 polymer ?
#
loop_
_entity_poly.entity_id
_entity_poly.type
_entity_poly.pdbx_seq_one_letter_code
_entity_poly.pdbx_strand_id
1 'polypeptide(L)'
;PKVSPEACRIIYNGGIPGAEDSLQFDCRNIFKSNEVVEVDGELADILKRSRFAPDFSFQPPGGSTESCCVKPKADIVDPFKLAVELGSQGLGAATGGCCSTKSADCCR
;
A
#
# COMPACT_ATOMS: atom_id res chain seq x y z
N PRO A 1 -1.60 5.00 -25.27
CA PRO A 1 -0.60 3.93 -24.98
C PRO A 1 -0.86 3.33 -23.61
N LYS A 2 -1.33 2.07 -23.56
CA LYS A 2 -1.58 1.36 -22.30
C LYS A 2 -0.29 0.62 -21.96
N VAL A 3 0.57 1.25 -21.17
CA VAL A 3 1.81 0.62 -20.70
C VAL A 3 1.38 -0.49 -19.76
N SER A 4 1.55 -1.75 -20.18
CA SER A 4 1.42 -2.88 -19.27
C SER A 4 2.51 -2.73 -18.20
N PRO A 5 2.19 -2.88 -16.91
CA PRO A 5 3.20 -2.81 -15.87
C PRO A 5 4.27 -3.86 -16.16
N GLU A 6 5.52 -3.42 -16.33
CA GLU A 6 6.61 -4.32 -16.70
C GLU A 6 6.82 -5.37 -15.60
N ALA A 7 7.03 -6.62 -16.00
CA ALA A 7 7.28 -7.72 -15.07
C ALA A 7 8.58 -7.48 -14.29
N CYS A 8 8.58 -7.83 -13.01
CA CYS A 8 9.71 -7.68 -12.11
C CYS A 8 10.04 -9.02 -11.45
N ARG A 9 11.33 -9.34 -11.35
CA ARG A 9 11.80 -10.52 -10.64
C ARG A 9 12.05 -10.15 -9.19
N ILE A 10 11.46 -10.89 -8.26
CA ILE A 10 11.58 -10.66 -6.83
C ILE A 10 12.07 -11.90 -6.11
N ILE A 11 12.64 -11.71 -4.92
CA ILE A 11 13.06 -12.79 -4.02
C ILE A 11 12.55 -12.45 -2.62
N TYR A 12 11.86 -13.40 -1.98
CA TYR A 12 11.55 -13.30 -0.55
C TYR A 12 12.77 -13.76 0.26
N ASN A 13 13.24 -12.92 1.19
CA ASN A 13 14.49 -13.14 1.93
C ASN A 13 14.29 -13.93 3.23
N GLY A 14 13.06 -14.28 3.61
CA GLY A 14 12.78 -15.03 4.84
C GLY A 14 12.94 -14.24 6.14
N GLY A 15 12.90 -12.90 6.09
CA GLY A 15 13.15 -12.04 7.25
C GLY A 15 11.97 -11.88 8.22
N ILE A 16 10.80 -12.43 7.90
CA ILE A 16 9.59 -12.30 8.70
C ILE A 16 9.51 -13.46 9.72
N PRO A 17 9.49 -13.17 11.04
CA PRO A 17 9.39 -14.21 12.06
C PRO A 17 8.12 -15.05 11.93
N GLY A 18 8.28 -16.38 11.95
CA GLY A 18 7.18 -17.35 11.77
C GLY A 18 6.75 -17.57 10.32
N ALA A 19 7.44 -16.96 9.35
CA ALA A 19 7.21 -17.13 7.92
C ALA A 19 8.54 -17.25 7.15
N GLU A 20 9.61 -17.70 7.79
CA GLU A 20 10.98 -17.68 7.27
C GLU A 20 11.12 -18.50 5.99
N ASP A 21 10.43 -19.64 5.89
CA ASP A 21 10.47 -20.55 4.74
C ASP A 21 9.54 -20.10 3.60
N SER A 22 8.39 -19.51 3.93
CA SER A 22 7.42 -19.03 2.94
C SER A 22 6.49 -17.97 3.50
N LEU A 23 6.22 -16.93 2.70
CA LEU A 23 5.20 -15.93 2.96
C LEU A 23 3.98 -16.16 2.07
N GLN A 24 2.84 -16.48 2.67
CA GLN A 24 1.54 -16.41 1.99
C GLN A 24 1.05 -14.95 2.05
N PHE A 25 1.28 -14.20 0.97
CA PHE A 25 0.87 -12.80 0.88
C PHE A 25 -0.65 -12.67 0.68
N ASP A 26 -1.22 -13.52 -0.17
CA ASP A 26 -2.67 -13.66 -0.37
C ASP A 26 -3.04 -15.09 -0.83
N CYS A 27 -4.25 -15.30 -1.35
CA CYS A 27 -4.72 -16.62 -1.81
C CYS A 27 -4.06 -17.11 -3.12
N ARG A 28 -3.37 -16.23 -3.85
CA ARG A 28 -2.71 -16.53 -5.14
C ARG A 28 -1.19 -16.37 -5.05
N ASN A 29 -0.70 -15.51 -4.16
CA ASN A 29 0.70 -15.14 -4.05
C ASN A 29 1.32 -15.79 -2.81
N ILE A 30 2.11 -16.84 -3.05
CA ILE A 30 2.91 -17.54 -2.05
C ILE A 30 4.37 -17.46 -2.48
N PHE A 31 5.20 -16.85 -1.65
CA PHE A 31 6.63 -16.66 -1.94
C PHE A 31 7.46 -17.58 -1.05
N LYS A 32 8.25 -18.46 -1.64
CA LYS A 32 9.22 -19.26 -0.90
C LYS A 32 10.52 -18.49 -0.74
N SER A 33 11.17 -18.70 0.39
CA SER A 33 12.43 -18.05 0.72
C SER A 33 13.51 -18.38 -0.30
N ASN A 34 14.27 -17.38 -0.72
CA ASN A 34 15.37 -17.47 -1.68
C ASN A 34 14.99 -17.97 -3.09
N GLU A 35 13.69 -18.05 -3.41
CA GLU A 35 13.21 -18.38 -4.75
C GLU A 35 12.99 -17.11 -5.58
N VAL A 36 13.48 -17.11 -6.83
CA VAL A 36 13.23 -16.00 -7.75
C VAL A 36 11.87 -16.17 -8.40
N VAL A 37 10.97 -15.22 -8.18
CA VAL A 37 9.61 -15.23 -8.72
C VAL A 37 9.41 -14.02 -9.62
N GLU A 38 8.81 -14.21 -10.79
CA GLU A 38 8.38 -13.11 -11.66
C GLU A 38 6.97 -12.67 -11.29
N VAL A 39 6.79 -11.38 -11.03
CA VAL A 39 5.51 -10.77 -10.69
C VAL A 39 5.23 -9.61 -11.65
N ASP A 40 3.96 -9.23 -11.78
CA ASP A 40 3.62 -8.00 -12.50
C ASP A 40 4.11 -6.75 -11.74
N GLY A 41 4.19 -5.63 -12.45
CA GLY A 41 4.67 -4.38 -11.85
C GLY A 41 3.74 -3.82 -10.77
N GLU A 42 2.44 -4.14 -10.77
CA GLU A 42 1.51 -3.70 -9.72
C GLU A 42 1.84 -4.38 -8.39
N LEU A 43 1.99 -5.70 -8.40
CA LEU A 43 2.37 -6.49 -7.23
C LEU A 43 3.78 -6.14 -6.76
N ALA A 44 4.71 -5.90 -7.68
CA ALA A 44 6.06 -5.43 -7.34
C ALA A 44 6.00 -4.08 -6.59
N ASP A 45 5.21 -3.12 -7.08
CA ASP A 45 5.05 -1.81 -6.43
C ASP A 45 4.36 -1.92 -5.06
N ILE A 46 3.37 -2.80 -4.93
CA ILE A 46 2.72 -3.10 -3.64
C ILE A 46 3.76 -3.59 -2.64
N LEU A 47 4.54 -4.61 -2.99
CA LEU A 47 5.55 -5.18 -2.08
C LEU A 47 6.58 -4.10 -1.69
N LYS A 48 7.07 -3.33 -2.67
CA LYS A 48 8.09 -2.29 -2.48
C LYS A 48 7.63 -1.12 -1.60
N ARG A 49 6.33 -0.83 -1.55
CA ARG A 49 5.75 0.27 -0.74
C ARG A 49 5.09 -0.22 0.54
N SER A 50 5.08 -1.52 0.78
CA SER A 50 4.51 -2.12 1.99
C SER A 50 5.54 -2.27 3.10
N ARG A 51 5.08 -2.73 4.27
CA ARG A 51 5.96 -3.12 5.38
C ARG A 51 6.89 -4.30 5.05
N PHE A 52 6.60 -5.06 4.00
CA PHE A 52 7.38 -6.22 3.59
C PHE A 52 8.59 -5.85 2.73
N ALA A 53 8.73 -4.60 2.29
CA ALA A 53 9.82 -4.16 1.44
C ALA A 53 11.23 -4.58 1.93
N PRO A 54 11.57 -4.56 3.24
CA PRO A 54 12.88 -5.01 3.72
C PRO A 54 13.13 -6.51 3.51
N ASP A 55 12.07 -7.30 3.45
CA ASP A 55 12.11 -8.76 3.31
C ASP A 55 12.09 -9.22 1.85
N PHE A 56 12.08 -8.28 0.88
CA PHE A 56 12.09 -8.60 -0.54
C PHE A 56 13.26 -7.93 -1.28
N SER A 57 13.90 -8.69 -2.16
CA SER A 57 14.88 -8.19 -3.11
C SER A 57 14.24 -8.04 -4.49
N PHE A 58 14.43 -6.90 -5.16
CA PHE A 58 13.82 -6.60 -6.47
C PHE A 58 14.91 -6.51 -7.54
N GLN A 59 14.74 -7.25 -8.63
CA GLN A 59 15.64 -7.23 -9.78
C GLN A 59 14.94 -6.52 -10.97
N PRO A 60 15.56 -5.51 -11.58
CA PRO A 60 15.00 -4.85 -12.75
C PRO A 60 14.99 -5.80 -13.96
N PRO A 61 13.97 -5.71 -14.83
CA PRO A 61 14.00 -6.42 -16.10
C PRO A 61 15.19 -5.93 -16.94
N GLY A 62 16.07 -6.84 -17.35
CA GLY A 62 17.22 -6.53 -18.23
C GLY A 62 18.58 -6.33 -17.58
N GLY A 63 18.74 -6.52 -16.26
CA GLY A 63 20.06 -6.68 -15.65
C GLY A 63 20.95 -5.43 -15.63
N SER A 64 20.56 -4.42 -14.87
CA SER A 64 21.51 -3.53 -14.16
C SER A 64 20.78 -2.86 -13.01
N THR A 65 21.33 -2.95 -11.80
CA THR A 65 20.83 -2.34 -10.57
C THR A 65 21.01 -0.83 -10.60
N GLU A 66 20.26 -0.12 -11.43
CA GLU A 66 20.06 1.30 -11.22
C GLU A 66 18.84 1.46 -10.33
N SER A 67 19.08 1.90 -9.09
CA SER A 67 18.01 2.23 -8.17
C SER A 67 17.18 3.33 -8.83
N CYS A 68 16.03 2.97 -9.41
CA CYS A 68 15.04 3.95 -9.83
C CYS A 68 14.38 4.49 -8.57
N CYS A 69 15.14 5.30 -7.83
CA CYS A 69 14.68 6.17 -6.77
C CYS A 69 13.93 7.31 -7.43
N VAL A 70 12.72 7.02 -7.94
CA VAL A 70 11.75 8.09 -8.16
C VAL A 70 11.46 8.66 -6.79
N LYS A 71 12.10 9.78 -6.47
CA LYS A 71 11.77 10.61 -5.32
C LYS A 71 10.25 10.82 -5.38
N PRO A 72 9.48 10.46 -4.34
CA PRO A 72 8.07 10.81 -4.30
C PRO A 72 7.98 12.33 -4.42
N LYS A 73 7.56 12.83 -5.58
CA LYS A 73 7.08 14.21 -5.71
C LYS A 73 5.62 14.20 -5.29
N ALA A 74 5.40 13.98 -4.01
CA ALA A 74 4.18 14.39 -3.37
C ALA A 74 4.67 15.32 -2.27
N ASP A 75 4.40 16.61 -2.42
CA ASP A 75 4.50 17.52 -1.29
C ASP A 75 3.57 16.93 -0.24
N ILE A 76 4.15 16.35 0.81
CA ILE A 76 3.40 15.75 1.91
C ILE A 76 2.75 16.91 2.63
N VAL A 77 1.53 17.25 2.20
CA VAL A 77 0.71 18.22 2.89
C VAL A 77 0.05 17.48 4.05
N ASP A 78 0.16 18.04 5.25
CA ASP A 78 -0.57 17.55 6.41
C ASP A 78 -2.08 17.59 6.11
N PRO A 79 -2.77 16.43 6.11
CA PRO A 79 -4.19 16.38 5.77
C PRO A 79 -5.06 17.22 6.71
N PHE A 80 -4.64 17.45 7.97
CA PHE A 80 -5.35 18.33 8.89
C PHE A 80 -5.16 19.81 8.53
N LYS A 81 -3.98 20.21 8.04
CA LYS A 81 -3.77 21.58 7.52
C LYS A 81 -4.57 21.81 6.25
N LEU A 82 -4.56 20.84 5.34
CA LEU A 82 -5.33 20.90 4.11
C LEU A 82 -6.84 21.05 4.38
N ALA A 83 -7.37 20.33 5.37
CA ALA A 83 -8.77 20.44 5.78
C ALA A 83 -9.12 21.83 6.34
N VAL A 84 -8.19 22.47 7.07
CA VAL A 84 -8.35 23.85 7.56
C VAL A 84 -8.34 24.83 6.38
N GLU A 85 -7.39 24.69 5.45
CA GLU A 85 -7.27 25.55 4.27
C GLU A 85 -8.51 25.46 3.36
N LEU A 86 -8.98 24.23 3.07
CA LEU A 86 -10.16 23.97 2.23
C LEU A 86 -11.49 24.24 2.94
N GLY A 87 -11.55 24.09 4.27
CA GLY A 87 -12.74 24.40 5.08
C GLY A 87 -13.10 25.89 5.09
N SER A 88 -12.19 26.76 4.68
CA SER A 88 -12.43 28.20 4.49
C SER A 88 -13.30 28.51 3.26
N GLN A 89 -13.38 27.58 2.29
CA GLN A 89 -14.24 27.70 1.12
C GLN A 89 -15.60 27.07 1.45
N GLY A 90 -16.43 27.87 2.12
CA GLY A 90 -17.72 27.45 2.66
C GLY A 90 -18.64 26.75 1.65
N LEU A 91 -19.05 25.53 2.01
CA LEU A 91 -20.38 25.02 1.69
C LEU A 91 -21.14 24.95 3.01
N GLY A 92 -22.30 25.61 3.02
CA GLY A 92 -23.06 25.96 4.21
C GLY A 92 -23.42 24.77 5.10
N ALA A 93 -23.75 25.12 6.34
CA ALA A 93 -24.13 24.21 7.41
C ALA A 93 -25.15 23.15 6.95
N ALA A 94 -24.68 21.93 6.69
CA ALA A 94 -25.53 20.76 6.70
C ALA A 94 -25.79 20.39 8.17
N THR A 95 -26.74 21.07 8.81
CA THR A 95 -27.31 20.62 10.07
C THR A 95 -28.04 19.30 9.81
N GLY A 96 -27.41 18.17 10.14
CA GLY A 96 -28.01 16.86 9.92
C GLY A 96 -27.17 15.73 10.50
N GLY A 97 -26.88 15.80 11.80
CA GLY A 97 -26.17 14.75 12.51
C GLY A 97 -26.92 13.41 12.44
N CYS A 98 -26.20 12.34 12.11
CA CYS A 98 -26.66 10.95 11.97
C CYS A 98 -26.93 10.27 13.34
N CYS A 99 -27.38 11.02 14.34
CA CYS A 99 -27.78 10.45 15.62
C CYS A 99 -29.30 10.44 15.66
N SER A 100 -29.89 9.31 15.26
CA SER A 100 -31.29 9.04 15.52
C SER A 100 -31.54 9.17 17.02
N THR A 101 -32.39 10.11 17.44
CA THR A 101 -32.93 10.16 18.80
C THR A 101 -33.87 8.95 18.98
N LYS A 102 -33.31 7.78 19.30
CA LYS A 102 -34.11 6.68 19.84
C LYS A 102 -34.34 6.94 21.33
N SER A 103 -35.60 7.04 21.70
CA SER A 103 -36.07 7.29 23.07
C SER A 103 -35.59 6.18 24.01
N ALA A 104 -35.28 6.59 25.24
CA ALA A 104 -34.88 5.71 26.32
C ALA A 104 -36.10 4.99 26.91
N ASP A 105 -36.48 3.87 26.30
CA ASP A 105 -37.39 2.88 26.90
C ASP A 105 -36.89 1.47 26.57
N CYS A 106 -35.70 1.14 27.10
CA CYS A 106 -35.13 -0.20 27.01
C CYS A 106 -34.63 -0.62 28.38
N CYS A 107 -35.53 -0.93 29.32
CA CYS A 107 -35.37 -1.91 30.39
C CYS A 107 -36.72 -2.02 31.14
N ARG A 108 -37.34 -3.20 31.12
CA ARG A 108 -38.44 -3.56 32.03
C ARG A 108 -38.06 -4.83 32.76
#